data_AF-A0A928PDL0-F1
#
_entry.id   AF-A0A928PDL0-F1
#
_cell.length_a   1.000
_cell.length_b   1.000
_cell.length_c   1.000
_cell.angle_alpha   90.00
_cell.angle_beta   90.00
_cell.angle_gamma   90.00
#
_symmetry.space_group_name_H-M   'P 1'
#
loop_
_entity.id
_entity.type
_entity.pdbx_description
1 polymer ?
#
loop_
_entity_poly.entity_id
_entity_poly.type
_entity_poly.pdbx_seq_one_letter_code
_entity_poly.pdbx_strand_id
1 'polypeptide(L)' 'TKNATVETGAVVRVPLFIEVGEKIKIDTRTSDYLERA' A
#
# COMPACT_ATOMS: atom_id res chain seq x y z
N THR A 1 -3.01 3.09 -10.47
CA THR A 1 -2.36 2.56 -9.26
C THR A 1 -0.90 2.36 -9.56
N LYS A 2 -0.01 2.75 -8.64
CA LYS A 2 1.41 2.46 -8.72
C LYS A 2 1.72 1.30 -7.78
N ASN A 3 2.72 0.51 -8.12
CA ASN A 3 3.21 -0.52 -7.21
C ASN A 3 4.05 0.16 -6.13
N ALA A 4 3.72 -0.07 -4.86
CA ALA A 4 4.51 0.36 -3.73
C ALA A 4 4.99 -0.86 -2.95
N THR A 5 6.25 -0.82 -2.54
CA THR A 5 6.82 -1.81 -1.63
C THR A 5 6.60 -1.30 -0.21
N VAL A 6 5.85 -2.05 0.58
CA VAL A 6 5.68 -1.76 2.01
C VAL A 6 6.89 -2.25 2.81
N GLU A 7 7.04 -1.78 4.05
CA GLU A 7 8.16 -2.13 4.93
C GLU A 7 8.31 -3.65 5.16
N THR A 8 7.23 -4.40 5.01
CA THR A 8 7.22 -5.87 5.08
C THR A 8 7.78 -6.57 3.83
N GLY A 9 8.15 -5.82 2.78
CA GLY A 9 8.65 -6.34 1.51
C GLY A 9 7.57 -6.76 0.51
N ALA A 10 6.29 -6.67 0.87
CA ALA A 10 5.18 -6.96 -0.05
C ALA A 10 5.00 -5.83 -1.07
N VAL A 11 4.68 -6.18 -2.31
CA VAL A 11 4.37 -5.23 -3.39
C VAL A 11 2.86 -5.10 -3.51
N VAL A 12 2.34 -3.92 -3.19
CA VAL A 12 0.90 -3.62 -3.20
C VAL A 12 0.57 -2.54 -4.22
N ARG A 13 -0.66 -2.57 -4.75
CA ARG A 13 -1.13 -1.54 -5.67
C ARG A 13 -1.71 -0.37 -4.88
N VAL A 14 -1.01 0.76 -4.87
CA VAL A 14 -1.47 1.97 -4.17
C VAL A 14 -1.94 3.05 -5.16
N PRO A 15 -2.86 3.94 -4.75
CA PRO A 15 -3.20 5.13 -5.52
C PRO A 15 -1.98 6.04 -5.75
N LEU A 16 -2.05 6.85 -6.82
CA LEU A 16 -0.93 7.70 -7.24
C LEU A 16 -0.55 8.78 -6.20
N PHE A 17 -1.51 9.18 -5.36
CA PHE A 17 -1.36 10.21 -4.33
C PHE A 17 -0.69 9.75 -3.03
N ILE A 18 -0.38 8.45 -2.87
CA ILE A 18 0.28 7.94 -1.66
C ILE A 18 1.78 8.27 -1.71
N GLU A 19 2.31 8.90 -0.68
CA GLU A 19 3.73 9.23 -0.54
C GLU A 19 4.47 8.24 0.38
N VAL A 20 5.80 8.17 0.25
CA VAL A 20 6.64 7.30 1.08
C VAL A 20 6.65 7.84 2.52
N GLY A 21 6.25 7.01 3.47
CA GLY A 21 6.11 7.39 4.89
C GLY A 21 4.67 7.57 5.36
N GLU A 22 3.68 7.55 4.45
CA GLU A 22 2.26 7.54 4.82
C GLU A 22 1.84 6.16 5.32
N LYS A 23 1.06 6.13 6.41
CA LYS A 23 0.50 4.89 6.95
C LYS A 23 -0.74 4.51 6.15
N ILE A 24 -0.65 3.38 5.46
CA ILE A 24 -1.75 2.83 4.68
C ILE A 24 -2.17 1.48 5.26
N LYS A 25 -3.46 1.19 5.22
CA LYS A 25 -3.99 -0.11 5.62
C LYS A 25 -4.12 -0.97 4.38
N ILE A 26 -3.38 -2.07 4.36
CA ILE A 26 -3.37 -3.04 3.26
C ILE A 26 -3.90 -4.38 3.75
N ASP A 27 -4.59 -5.09 2.89
CA ASP A 27 -4.94 -6.49 3.12
C ASP A 27 -3.74 -7.35 2.77
N THR A 28 -3.16 -8.03 3.75
CA THR A 28 -1.97 -8.88 3.57
C THR A 28 -2.27 -10.21 2.88
N ARG A 29 -3.55 -10.57 2.69
CA ARG A 29 -3.97 -11.80 2.01
C ARG A 29 -4.15 -11.59 0.51
N THR A 30 -4.67 -10.43 0.11
CA THR A 30 -4.91 -10.08 -1.30
C THR A 30 -3.89 -9.07 -1.84
N SER A 31 -3.06 -8.48 -0.98
CA SER A 31 -2.16 -7.36 -1.34
C SER A 31 -2.91 -6.14 -1.88
N ASP A 32 -4.19 -6.02 -1.54
CA ASP A 32 -5.03 -4.89 -1.93
C ASP A 32 -4.95 -3.77 -0.91
N TYR A 33 -5.01 -2.56 -1.42
CA TYR A 33 -5.11 -1.35 -0.62
C TYR A 33 -6.55 -1.23 -0.08
N LEU A 34 -6.72 -1.22 1.24
CA LEU A 34 -8.04 -1.10 1.85
C LEU A 34 -8.41 0.36 2.05
N GLU A 35 -7.71 1.05 2.96
CA GLU A 35 -8.04 2.43 3.35
C GLU A 35 -6.81 3.19 3.83
N ARG A 36 -6.92 4.53 3.79
CA ARG A 36 -6.00 5.46 4.48
C ARG A 36 -6.50 5.60 5.91
N ALA A 37 -5.65 5.29 6.88
CA ALA A 37 -5.93 5.45 8.30
C ALA A 37 -5.48 6.83 8.78
#